data_AF-A0A9J6BIC2-F1
#
_entry.id   AF-A0A9J6BIC2-F1
#
_cell.length_a   1.000
_cell.length_b   1.000
_cell.length_c   1.000
_cell.angle_alpha   90.00
_cell.angle_beta   90.00
_cell.angle_gamma   90.00
#
_symmetry.space_group_name_H-M   'P 1'
#
loop_
_entity.id
_entity.type
_entity.pdbx_description
1 polymer ?
#
loop_
_entity_poly.entity_id
_entity_poly.type
_entity_poly.pdbx_seq_one_letter_code
_entity_poly.pdbx_strand_id
1 'polypeptide(L)'
;MRKLIIFNIIMVFVLSVSAKKNWSDEKKCSKVEQCDAKTKVWDEVLCKCVCWSDGYKCTSAQTWNNETCQCECPGITCPATKVLDNKCRCYCKEDCKDKNLFVQDKNTCGCSCRKVQKCAFNEVFDNLDCSCKCNLTCPANQHLDKNECRCRCNSECRDKNIFIQDPKTCACNCREVKRCLPNEHFDESECRCKCNLVCPPNQYLDRDSCECKCKENCLRPHLHNQDPNTCCCTCKDVKTCRAVEYFDNKTCNCQCKLTPLDCTANQIFDHRTCQCICNPNIDCPCKKHAVMPSCDCQCEQGCPFSAMVQNNETCDCRCPNATACNARQILDDNCNCVCAIKGVCSGKQQWNPDSCSCSCNTTCDNPKIQDSNCNCVCDKREKEKCLHGVIFNVWHKNNCSCSWSWGLLGTLLPFLN
;
A
#
# COMPACT_ATOMS: atom_id res chain seq x y z
N MET A 1 157.19 10.10 0.24
CA MET A 1 158.33 10.30 -0.67
C MET A 1 158.37 9.15 -1.69
N ARG A 2 158.69 9.43 -2.96
CA ARG A 2 159.30 8.57 -4.03
C ARG A 2 158.94 7.06 -4.11
N LYS A 3 158.73 6.41 -5.26
CA LYS A 3 158.58 6.71 -6.71
C LYS A 3 157.98 5.40 -7.29
N LEU A 4 156.88 5.39 -8.05
CA LEU A 4 156.79 5.47 -9.52
C LEU A 4 157.80 4.62 -10.35
N ILE A 5 157.27 4.04 -11.45
CA ILE A 5 157.87 3.34 -12.62
C ILE A 5 157.55 1.81 -12.59
N ILE A 6 156.73 1.18 -13.47
CA ILE A 6 156.45 1.24 -14.93
C ILE A 6 157.30 0.24 -15.74
N PHE A 7 156.61 -0.77 -16.34
CA PHE A 7 156.96 -1.62 -17.49
C PHE A 7 158.13 -2.63 -17.34
N ASN A 8 158.26 -3.74 -18.11
CA ASN A 8 157.33 -4.66 -18.83
C ASN A 8 158.21 -5.84 -19.38
N ILE A 9 157.62 -6.79 -20.13
CA ILE A 9 158.26 -7.62 -21.19
C ILE A 9 159.02 -8.92 -20.81
N ILE A 10 158.39 -10.05 -21.18
CA ILE A 10 158.86 -11.25 -21.94
C ILE A 10 160.14 -12.02 -21.52
N MET A 11 159.95 -13.31 -21.18
CA MET A 11 160.66 -14.50 -21.74
C MET A 11 160.01 -15.79 -21.20
N VAL A 12 160.02 -16.99 -21.81
CA VAL A 12 160.16 -17.58 -23.16
C VAL A 12 160.02 -19.10 -22.94
N PHE A 13 159.53 -19.85 -23.94
CA PHE A 13 159.34 -21.31 -23.91
C PHE A 13 160.63 -22.13 -23.74
N VAL A 14 160.54 -23.34 -23.14
CA VAL A 14 161.28 -24.56 -23.60
C VAL A 14 160.41 -25.84 -23.45
N LEU A 15 160.63 -26.79 -24.36
CA LEU A 15 159.94 -28.08 -24.60
C LEU A 15 160.85 -29.26 -24.15
N SER A 16 160.42 -30.51 -23.85
CA SER A 16 159.11 -31.19 -23.84
C SER A 16 159.24 -32.57 -23.13
N VAL A 17 158.30 -33.51 -23.37
CA VAL A 17 158.36 -34.98 -23.17
C VAL A 17 157.97 -35.53 -21.79
N SER A 18 156.79 -36.16 -21.70
CA SER A 18 156.64 -37.58 -21.29
C SER A 18 155.21 -38.16 -21.38
N ALA A 19 155.15 -39.45 -21.74
CA ALA A 19 154.13 -40.47 -21.42
C ALA A 19 152.62 -40.24 -21.71
N LYS A 20 152.07 -41.07 -22.61
CA LYS A 20 150.63 -41.38 -22.70
C LYS A 20 150.24 -42.43 -21.64
N LYS A 21 149.03 -42.33 -21.08
CA LYS A 21 148.36 -43.42 -20.32
C LYS A 21 146.86 -43.43 -20.65
N ASN A 22 146.31 -44.59 -20.97
CA ASN A 22 144.93 -44.72 -21.45
C ASN A 22 143.89 -44.49 -20.35
N TRP A 23 142.73 -43.97 -20.75
CA TRP A 23 141.53 -43.84 -19.92
C TRP A 23 140.70 -45.14 -19.95
N SER A 24 139.99 -45.44 -18.86
CA SER A 24 138.93 -46.44 -18.83
C SER A 24 137.74 -45.96 -17.99
N ASP A 25 136.55 -46.03 -18.59
CA ASP A 25 135.25 -46.25 -17.96
C ASP A 25 134.68 -45.20 -16.97
N GLU A 26 134.24 -44.06 -17.51
CA GLU A 26 133.15 -43.29 -16.89
C GLU A 26 131.82 -44.06 -17.02
N LYS A 27 131.16 -44.35 -15.88
CA LYS A 27 129.79 -44.87 -15.86
C LYS A 27 128.80 -43.80 -16.32
N LYS A 28 128.44 -43.80 -17.60
CA LYS A 28 127.31 -43.02 -18.12
C LYS A 28 126.00 -43.73 -17.83
N CYS A 29 125.00 -42.99 -17.34
CA CYS A 29 123.65 -43.50 -17.12
C CYS A 29 123.08 -44.07 -18.44
N SER A 30 122.75 -45.37 -18.47
CA SER A 30 122.46 -46.08 -19.73
C SER A 30 121.14 -45.69 -20.40
N LYS A 31 120.30 -44.86 -19.76
CA LYS A 31 119.04 -44.34 -20.30
C LYS A 31 118.65 -43.08 -19.53
N VAL A 32 118.34 -41.99 -20.23
CA VAL A 32 117.72 -40.79 -19.64
C VAL A 32 116.22 -40.95 -19.71
N GLU A 33 115.53 -40.94 -18.57
CA GLU A 33 114.07 -40.78 -18.55
C GLU A 33 113.71 -39.30 -18.68
N GLN A 34 112.63 -39.03 -19.43
CA GLN A 34 112.17 -37.69 -19.69
C GLN A 34 111.47 -37.13 -18.44
N CYS A 35 112.20 -36.35 -17.63
CA CYS A 35 111.64 -35.69 -16.45
C CYS A 35 110.52 -34.71 -16.81
N ASP A 36 109.56 -34.50 -15.90
CA ASP A 36 108.60 -33.40 -16.04
C ASP A 36 109.35 -32.06 -15.97
N ALA A 37 109.49 -31.45 -17.15
CA ALA A 37 110.33 -30.28 -17.40
C ALA A 37 109.91 -29.02 -16.63
N LYS A 38 108.80 -29.05 -15.87
CA LYS A 38 108.37 -27.92 -15.03
C LYS A 38 108.97 -27.90 -13.63
N THR A 39 109.43 -29.03 -13.08
CA THR A 39 109.89 -29.10 -11.68
C THR A 39 111.08 -30.02 -11.43
N LYS A 40 111.37 -30.98 -12.33
CA LYS A 40 112.47 -31.95 -12.16
C LYS A 40 113.49 -31.87 -13.29
N VAL A 41 114.76 -31.93 -12.92
CA VAL A 41 115.92 -31.98 -13.82
C VAL A 41 116.60 -33.35 -13.66
N TRP A 42 117.15 -33.88 -14.74
CA TRP A 42 117.89 -35.15 -14.70
C TRP A 42 119.27 -34.93 -14.07
N ASP A 43 119.55 -35.64 -12.97
CA ASP A 43 120.87 -35.67 -12.34
C ASP A 43 121.71 -36.77 -12.99
N GLU A 44 122.77 -36.39 -13.71
CA GLU A 44 123.68 -37.33 -14.39
C GLU A 44 124.58 -38.14 -13.44
N VAL A 45 124.72 -37.73 -12.18
CA VAL A 45 125.52 -38.44 -11.16
C VAL A 45 124.66 -39.47 -10.42
N LEU A 46 123.41 -39.11 -10.12
CA LEU A 46 122.45 -39.98 -9.42
C LEU A 46 121.58 -40.82 -10.37
N CYS A 47 121.68 -40.61 -11.69
CA CYS A 47 120.87 -41.25 -12.74
C CYS A 47 119.36 -41.23 -12.44
N LYS A 48 118.84 -40.09 -11.97
CA LYS A 48 117.40 -39.91 -11.68
C LYS A 48 116.95 -38.46 -11.83
N CYS A 49 115.65 -38.27 -12.03
CA CYS A 49 115.02 -36.95 -11.95
C CYS A 49 115.03 -36.43 -10.50
N VAL A 50 115.78 -35.36 -10.24
CA VAL A 50 115.79 -34.63 -8.96
C VAL A 50 115.03 -33.31 -9.10
N CYS A 51 114.55 -32.76 -7.99
CA CYS A 51 113.91 -31.45 -8.00
C CYS A 51 114.91 -30.34 -8.29
N TRP A 52 114.55 -29.38 -9.15
CA TRP A 52 115.42 -28.24 -9.45
C TRP A 52 115.41 -27.25 -8.28
N SER A 53 116.50 -27.19 -7.51
CA SER A 53 116.59 -26.38 -6.28
C SER A 53 117.24 -25.00 -6.45
N ASP A 54 117.85 -24.71 -7.61
CA ASP A 54 118.58 -23.46 -7.85
C ASP A 54 117.64 -22.24 -7.94
N GLY A 55 117.36 -21.65 -6.77
CA GLY A 55 116.58 -20.41 -6.63
C GLY A 55 115.39 -20.53 -5.68
N TYR A 56 114.93 -21.73 -5.36
CA TYR A 56 113.77 -21.94 -4.50
C TYR A 56 114.13 -21.79 -3.01
N LYS A 57 114.02 -20.55 -2.51
CA LYS A 57 114.00 -20.28 -1.08
C LYS A 57 112.58 -20.48 -0.55
N CYS A 58 112.32 -21.63 0.08
CA CYS A 58 111.14 -21.80 0.91
C CYS A 58 111.08 -20.71 2.00
N THR A 59 109.88 -20.36 2.45
CA THR A 59 109.73 -19.45 3.59
C THR A 59 110.35 -20.11 4.84
N SER A 60 110.79 -19.31 5.83
CA SER A 60 111.60 -19.81 6.95
C SER A 60 110.92 -20.85 7.87
N ALA A 61 109.65 -21.19 7.64
CA ALA A 61 108.92 -22.26 8.34
C ALA A 61 108.74 -23.53 7.49
N GLN A 62 108.91 -23.44 6.17
CA GLN A 62 108.70 -24.55 5.23
C GLN A 62 110.03 -25.25 4.91
N THR A 63 109.97 -26.56 4.72
CA THR A 63 111.09 -27.38 4.24
C THR A 63 110.84 -27.83 2.81
N TRP A 64 111.88 -27.80 1.98
CA TRP A 64 111.79 -28.30 0.61
C TRP A 64 111.70 -29.83 0.59
N ASN A 65 110.62 -30.37 0.03
CA ASN A 65 110.46 -31.80 -0.18
C ASN A 65 111.06 -32.20 -1.53
N ASN A 66 112.13 -32.99 -1.50
CA ASN A 66 112.88 -33.46 -2.67
C ASN A 66 112.15 -34.55 -3.49
N GLU A 67 110.99 -35.04 -3.04
CA GLU A 67 110.18 -36.01 -3.77
C GLU A 67 109.06 -35.32 -4.57
N THR A 68 108.39 -34.35 -3.95
CA THR A 68 107.26 -33.59 -4.53
C THR A 68 107.69 -32.31 -5.25
N CYS A 69 108.91 -31.81 -4.98
CA CYS A 69 109.43 -30.53 -5.46
C CYS A 69 108.61 -29.32 -5.00
N GLN A 70 108.11 -29.37 -3.77
CA GLN A 70 107.31 -28.31 -3.16
C GLN A 70 107.84 -27.95 -1.77
N CYS A 71 107.60 -26.69 -1.36
CA CYS A 71 107.85 -26.25 0.01
C CYS A 71 106.69 -26.71 0.92
N GLU A 72 106.96 -27.70 1.76
CA GLU A 72 105.98 -28.33 2.65
C GLU A 72 106.27 -27.99 4.12
N CYS A 73 105.30 -28.27 4.98
CA CYS A 73 105.39 -28.03 6.42
C CYS A 73 105.54 -29.38 7.15
N PRO A 74 106.76 -29.89 7.37
CA PRO A 74 106.97 -31.23 7.89
C PRO A 74 106.42 -31.37 9.32
N GLY A 75 105.72 -32.47 9.58
CA GLY A 75 105.22 -32.84 10.91
C GLY A 75 103.99 -32.06 11.41
N ILE A 76 103.38 -31.19 10.61
CA ILE A 76 102.21 -30.38 11.02
C ILE A 76 100.94 -30.87 10.32
N THR A 77 100.11 -31.59 11.07
CA THR A 77 98.74 -31.96 10.66
C THR A 77 97.73 -31.03 11.34
N CYS A 78 96.96 -30.28 10.55
CA CYS A 78 95.87 -29.46 11.09
C CYS A 78 94.64 -30.32 11.46
N PRO A 79 93.86 -29.93 12.49
CA PRO A 79 92.52 -30.48 12.71
C PRO A 79 91.65 -30.30 11.46
N ALA A 80 90.70 -31.22 11.22
CA ALA A 80 89.91 -31.26 9.98
C ALA A 80 89.15 -29.96 9.61
N THR A 81 88.91 -29.06 10.58
CA THR A 81 88.27 -27.75 10.36
C THR A 81 89.24 -26.61 10.04
N LYS A 82 90.56 -26.86 10.02
CA LYS A 82 91.62 -25.87 9.80
C LYS A 82 92.46 -26.21 8.58
N VAL A 83 92.91 -25.17 7.88
CA VAL A 83 93.84 -25.23 6.74
C VAL A 83 95.20 -24.72 7.17
N LEU A 84 96.26 -25.25 6.57
CA LEU A 84 97.64 -24.89 6.84
C LEU A 84 98.06 -23.70 5.95
N ASP A 85 98.57 -22.61 6.53
CA ASP A 85 99.12 -21.49 5.75
C ASP A 85 100.56 -21.75 5.27
N ASN A 86 101.04 -20.90 4.36
CA ASN A 86 102.42 -20.90 3.86
C ASN A 86 103.48 -20.48 4.90
N LYS A 87 103.07 -20.24 6.15
CA LYS A 87 103.93 -20.02 7.33
C LYS A 87 103.81 -21.18 8.32
N CYS A 88 103.22 -22.30 7.90
CA CYS A 88 103.01 -23.53 8.66
C CYS A 88 102.14 -23.35 9.92
N ARG A 89 101.10 -22.53 9.85
CA ARG A 89 100.13 -22.30 10.93
C ARG A 89 98.74 -22.76 10.50
N CYS A 90 98.04 -23.48 11.37
CA CYS A 90 96.66 -23.91 11.15
C CYS A 90 95.68 -22.77 11.44
N TYR A 91 94.95 -22.31 10.42
CA TYR A 91 93.94 -21.25 10.49
C TYR A 91 92.58 -21.73 9.95
N CYS A 92 91.51 -21.03 10.30
CA CYS A 92 90.18 -21.35 9.78
C CYS A 92 90.06 -20.81 8.34
N LYS A 93 89.67 -21.66 7.38
CA LYS A 93 89.68 -21.32 5.94
C LYS A 93 88.64 -20.28 5.57
N GLU A 94 87.46 -20.38 6.16
CA GLU A 94 86.30 -19.55 5.85
C GLU A 94 86.01 -18.63 7.04
N ASP A 95 85.86 -17.35 6.74
CA ASP A 95 85.28 -16.38 7.66
C ASP A 95 83.76 -16.60 7.76
N CYS A 96 83.17 -16.35 8.94
CA CYS A 96 81.71 -16.36 9.09
C CYS A 96 81.04 -15.35 8.15
N LYS A 97 79.89 -15.71 7.57
CA LYS A 97 79.15 -14.92 6.54
C LYS A 97 78.96 -13.45 6.89
N ASP A 98 78.82 -13.10 8.17
CA ASP A 98 78.87 -11.71 8.65
C ASP A 98 79.74 -11.63 9.92
N LYS A 99 80.86 -10.91 9.84
CA LYS A 99 81.82 -10.70 10.94
C LYS A 99 81.30 -9.80 12.07
N ASN A 100 80.19 -9.09 11.85
CA ASN A 100 79.55 -8.24 12.85
C ASN A 100 78.56 -9.03 13.72
N LEU A 101 77.84 -9.99 13.11
CA LEU A 101 76.85 -10.84 13.78
C LEU A 101 77.48 -12.09 14.40
N PHE A 102 78.47 -12.70 13.74
CA PHE A 102 79.09 -13.96 14.17
C PHE A 102 80.53 -13.75 14.65
N VAL A 103 80.90 -14.48 15.70
CA VAL A 103 82.28 -14.68 16.12
C VAL A 103 82.68 -16.11 15.75
N GLN A 104 83.80 -16.24 15.05
CA GLN A 104 84.42 -17.53 14.81
C GLN A 104 85.20 -17.97 16.06
N ASP A 105 84.92 -19.18 16.53
CA ASP A 105 85.73 -19.84 17.54
C ASP A 105 87.09 -20.24 16.93
N LYS A 106 88.18 -19.75 17.52
CA LYS A 106 89.55 -19.97 16.99
C LYS A 106 90.03 -21.42 17.09
N ASN A 107 89.38 -22.27 17.87
CA ASN A 107 89.75 -23.65 18.11
C ASN A 107 88.95 -24.60 17.23
N THR A 108 87.63 -24.44 17.18
CA THR A 108 86.72 -25.30 16.41
C THR A 108 86.48 -24.82 14.97
N CYS A 109 86.72 -23.54 14.70
CA CYS A 109 86.31 -22.80 13.49
C CYS A 109 84.79 -22.66 13.29
N GLY A 110 83.98 -23.05 14.29
CA GLY A 110 82.54 -22.83 14.30
C GLY A 110 82.18 -21.35 14.42
N CYS A 111 81.06 -20.95 13.81
CA CYS A 111 80.50 -19.60 13.90
C CYS A 111 79.38 -19.56 14.94
N SER A 112 79.50 -18.66 15.92
CA SER A 112 78.52 -18.47 16.98
C SER A 112 78.09 -17.00 17.06
N CYS A 113 76.86 -16.73 17.50
CA CYS A 113 76.36 -15.36 17.61
C CYS A 113 77.17 -14.51 18.60
N ARG A 114 77.61 -13.32 18.15
CA ARG A 114 78.45 -12.38 18.91
C ARG A 114 77.78 -11.81 20.15
N LYS A 115 76.45 -11.70 20.11
CA LYS A 115 75.58 -11.33 21.23
C LYS A 115 74.34 -12.21 21.18
N VAL A 116 74.09 -13.00 22.22
CA VAL A 116 72.79 -13.61 22.44
C VAL A 116 71.93 -12.57 23.14
N GLN A 117 71.04 -11.92 22.38
CA GLN A 117 70.06 -11.00 22.96
C GLN A 117 69.00 -11.81 23.71
N LYS A 118 68.60 -11.36 24.91
CA LYS A 118 67.39 -11.88 25.54
C LYS A 118 66.20 -11.42 24.70
N CYS A 119 65.55 -12.37 24.05
CA CYS A 119 64.37 -12.11 23.24
C CYS A 119 63.17 -11.69 24.11
N ALA A 120 62.19 -11.03 23.49
CA ALA A 120 60.95 -10.63 24.13
C ALA A 120 60.03 -11.83 24.40
N PHE A 121 58.89 -11.58 25.03
CA PHE A 121 57.89 -12.60 25.31
C PHE A 121 57.36 -13.22 23.99
N ASN A 122 57.26 -14.55 23.93
CA ASN A 122 56.92 -15.36 22.75
C ASN A 122 57.95 -15.38 21.59
N GLU A 123 59.12 -14.79 21.76
CA GLU A 123 60.23 -14.91 20.81
C GLU A 123 61.21 -16.03 21.20
N VAL A 124 61.77 -16.72 20.21
CA VAL A 124 62.88 -17.67 20.34
C VAL A 124 64.08 -17.15 19.56
N PHE A 125 65.27 -17.26 20.15
CA PHE A 125 66.52 -16.86 19.50
C PHE A 125 66.93 -17.90 18.44
N ASP A 126 67.00 -17.47 17.19
CA ASP A 126 67.50 -18.27 16.08
C ASP A 126 69.03 -18.11 15.97
N ASN A 127 69.75 -19.21 16.25
CA ASN A 127 71.21 -19.26 16.19
C ASN A 127 71.78 -19.20 14.75
N LEU A 128 70.96 -19.43 13.71
CA LEU A 128 71.40 -19.38 12.31
C LEU A 128 71.45 -17.95 11.76
N ASP A 129 70.56 -17.08 12.24
CA ASP A 129 70.44 -15.67 11.83
C ASP A 129 70.81 -14.68 12.94
N CYS A 130 71.14 -15.17 14.14
CA CYS A 130 71.39 -14.37 15.35
C CYS A 130 70.27 -13.37 15.69
N SER A 131 69.02 -13.78 15.48
CA SER A 131 67.85 -12.90 15.59
C SER A 131 66.74 -13.56 16.41
N CYS A 132 65.95 -12.74 17.10
CA CYS A 132 64.76 -13.20 17.79
C CYS A 132 63.61 -13.35 16.78
N LYS A 133 62.95 -14.52 16.75
CA LYS A 133 61.81 -14.82 15.89
C LYS A 133 60.63 -15.27 16.74
N CYS A 134 59.43 -14.78 16.44
CA CYS A 134 58.21 -15.23 17.11
C CYS A 134 58.02 -16.75 16.93
N ASN A 135 57.85 -17.51 18.02
CA ASN A 135 57.60 -18.95 17.99
C ASN A 135 56.10 -19.29 18.09
N LEU A 136 55.27 -18.53 17.38
CA LEU A 136 53.81 -18.59 17.48
C LEU A 136 53.20 -18.93 16.11
N THR A 137 52.46 -20.03 16.04
CA THR A 137 51.64 -20.37 14.87
C THR A 137 50.21 -19.92 15.12
N CYS A 138 49.65 -19.11 14.21
CA CYS A 138 48.31 -18.57 14.39
C CYS A 138 47.21 -19.52 13.88
N PRO A 139 46.04 -19.57 14.55
CA PRO A 139 44.85 -20.25 14.05
C PRO A 139 44.39 -19.73 12.67
N ALA A 140 43.50 -20.47 12.02
CA ALA A 140 42.82 -20.00 10.83
C ALA A 140 42.12 -18.65 11.07
N ASN A 141 42.07 -17.80 10.03
CA ASN A 141 41.57 -16.42 10.06
C ASN A 141 42.37 -15.42 10.93
N GLN A 142 43.54 -15.81 11.43
CA GLN A 142 44.49 -14.93 12.12
C GLN A 142 45.83 -14.83 11.37
N HIS A 143 46.54 -13.73 11.58
CA HIS A 143 47.91 -13.51 11.14
C HIS A 143 48.79 -13.16 12.34
N LEU A 144 50.08 -13.46 12.22
CA LEU A 144 51.07 -13.12 13.23
C LEU A 144 51.51 -11.67 13.07
N ASP A 145 51.24 -10.85 14.09
CA ASP A 145 51.91 -9.56 14.22
C ASP A 145 53.37 -9.80 14.62
N LYS A 146 54.29 -9.48 13.70
CA LYS A 146 55.73 -9.70 13.86
C LYS A 146 56.39 -8.76 14.86
N ASN A 147 55.77 -7.62 15.17
CA ASN A 147 56.35 -6.63 16.09
C ASN A 147 56.05 -6.94 17.55
N GLU A 148 55.00 -7.73 17.80
CA GLU A 148 54.46 -7.97 19.14
C GLU A 148 54.28 -9.47 19.44
N CYS A 149 54.67 -10.34 18.51
CA CYS A 149 54.53 -11.81 18.55
C CYS A 149 53.18 -12.30 19.10
N ARG A 150 52.09 -11.71 18.58
CA ARG A 150 50.70 -12.07 18.91
C ARG A 150 49.87 -12.24 17.65
N CYS A 151 48.93 -13.17 17.69
CA CYS A 151 47.99 -13.35 16.60
C CYS A 151 46.92 -12.25 16.62
N ARG A 152 46.62 -11.70 15.44
CA ARG A 152 45.56 -10.72 15.20
C ARG A 152 44.61 -11.27 14.13
N CYS A 153 43.33 -10.93 14.21
CA CYS A 153 42.35 -11.34 13.21
C CYS A 153 42.62 -10.67 11.84
N ASN A 154 42.41 -11.41 10.75
CA ASN A 154 42.69 -10.94 9.38
C ASN A 154 41.74 -9.85 8.89
N SER A 155 40.54 -9.78 9.46
CA SER A 155 39.48 -8.85 9.12
C SER A 155 38.89 -8.25 10.38
N GLU A 156 38.63 -6.94 10.37
CA GLU A 156 37.87 -6.27 11.42
C GLU A 156 36.35 -6.40 11.17
N CYS A 157 35.54 -6.30 12.22
CA CYS A 157 34.08 -6.27 12.07
C CYS A 157 33.60 -4.98 11.38
N ARG A 158 32.57 -5.12 10.53
CA ARG A 158 32.05 -4.05 9.64
C ARG A 158 31.62 -2.78 10.38
N ASP A 159 31.12 -2.91 11.61
CA ASP A 159 30.81 -1.79 12.50
C ASP A 159 31.23 -2.15 13.94
N LYS A 160 32.26 -1.47 14.46
CA LYS A 160 32.85 -1.71 15.79
C LYS A 160 31.98 -1.19 16.96
N ASN A 161 30.95 -0.41 16.67
CA ASN A 161 29.97 0.04 17.67
C ASN A 161 28.94 -1.07 17.94
N ILE A 162 28.51 -1.75 16.89
CA ILE A 162 27.47 -2.79 16.93
C ILE A 162 28.06 -4.17 17.24
N PHE A 163 29.17 -4.52 16.60
CA PHE A 163 29.81 -5.83 16.72
C PHE A 163 31.10 -5.75 17.54
N ILE A 164 31.28 -6.73 18.43
CA ILE A 164 32.54 -7.01 19.12
C ILE A 164 33.19 -8.25 18.50
N GLN A 165 34.48 -8.16 18.18
CA GLN A 165 35.23 -9.28 17.66
C GLN A 165 35.70 -10.18 18.81
N ASP A 166 35.40 -11.47 18.73
CA ASP A 166 35.98 -12.47 19.63
C ASP A 166 37.47 -12.69 19.28
N PRO A 167 38.41 -12.51 20.22
CA PRO A 167 39.84 -12.54 19.92
C PRO A 167 40.41 -13.96 19.69
N LYS A 168 39.63 -15.02 19.94
CA LYS A 168 40.06 -16.42 19.74
C LYS A 168 39.54 -16.99 18.42
N THR A 169 38.31 -16.68 18.07
CA THR A 169 37.59 -17.21 16.89
C THR A 169 37.53 -16.22 15.73
N CYS A 170 37.81 -14.94 15.99
CA CYS A 170 37.64 -13.81 15.06
C CYS A 170 36.20 -13.57 14.59
N ALA A 171 35.22 -14.26 15.18
CA ALA A 171 33.80 -14.05 14.92
C ALA A 171 33.36 -12.66 15.40
N CYS A 172 32.43 -12.05 14.66
CA CYS A 172 31.82 -10.76 15.00
C CYS A 172 30.48 -11.01 15.69
N ASN A 173 30.45 -10.85 17.02
CA ASN A 173 29.26 -11.06 17.84
C ASN A 173 28.61 -9.71 18.18
N CYS A 174 27.32 -9.68 18.47
CA CYS A 174 26.63 -8.46 18.91
C CYS A 174 27.18 -7.97 20.26
N ARG A 175 27.54 -6.69 20.35
CA ARG A 175 28.07 -6.08 21.59
C ARG A 175 27.04 -6.08 22.73
N GLU A 176 25.78 -5.84 22.40
CA GLU A 176 24.64 -5.96 23.32
C GLU A 176 23.56 -6.83 22.67
N VAL A 177 23.15 -7.91 23.35
CA VAL A 177 21.94 -8.66 22.98
C VAL A 177 20.78 -8.06 23.77
N LYS A 178 20.09 -7.09 23.16
CA LYS A 178 18.82 -6.59 23.71
C LYS A 178 17.78 -7.69 23.63
N ARG A 179 17.02 -7.89 24.72
CA ARG A 179 15.81 -8.71 24.66
C ARG A 179 14.79 -7.99 23.80
N CYS A 180 14.36 -8.63 22.73
CA CYS A 180 13.31 -8.10 21.87
C CYS A 180 11.95 -8.12 22.58
N LEU A 181 11.06 -7.24 22.14
CA LEU A 181 9.67 -7.17 22.59
C LEU A 181 8.88 -8.40 22.10
N PRO A 182 7.70 -8.68 22.69
CA PRO A 182 6.77 -9.65 22.12
C PRO A 182 6.50 -9.36 20.63
N ASN A 183 6.48 -10.41 19.80
CA ASN A 183 6.33 -10.36 18.32
C ASN A 183 7.55 -9.85 17.52
N GLU A 184 8.68 -9.59 18.17
CA GLU A 184 9.96 -9.35 17.50
C GLU A 184 10.87 -10.60 17.47
N HIS A 185 11.69 -10.69 16.43
CA HIS A 185 12.80 -11.64 16.31
C HIS A 185 14.14 -10.91 16.28
N PHE A 186 15.16 -11.42 16.97
CA PHE A 186 16.50 -10.82 16.96
C PHE A 186 17.24 -11.21 15.67
N ASP A 187 17.60 -10.23 14.84
CA ASP A 187 18.45 -10.46 13.66
C ASP A 187 19.93 -10.38 14.07
N GLU A 188 20.59 -11.53 14.14
CA GLU A 188 22.01 -11.64 14.49
C GLU A 188 22.95 -10.97 13.46
N SER A 189 22.53 -10.85 12.20
CA SER A 189 23.34 -10.24 11.13
C SER A 189 23.37 -8.72 11.16
N GLU A 190 22.42 -8.11 11.89
CA GLU A 190 22.27 -6.66 12.03
C GLU A 190 22.20 -6.21 13.51
N CYS A 191 22.29 -7.16 14.45
CA CYS A 191 22.16 -6.99 15.90
C CYS A 191 20.96 -6.14 16.34
N ARG A 192 19.81 -6.34 15.69
CA ARG A 192 18.59 -5.58 15.95
C ARG A 192 17.35 -6.46 15.91
N CYS A 193 16.39 -6.12 16.76
CA CYS A 193 15.08 -6.74 16.75
C CYS A 193 14.30 -6.28 15.50
N LYS A 194 13.58 -7.22 14.88
CA LYS A 194 12.69 -7.00 13.74
C LYS A 194 11.31 -7.57 14.08
N CYS A 195 10.26 -6.80 13.88
CA CYS A 195 8.89 -7.31 13.96
C CYS A 195 8.71 -8.47 12.96
N ASN A 196 8.21 -9.62 13.40
CA ASN A 196 7.95 -10.79 12.54
C ASN A 196 6.53 -10.76 11.93
N LEU A 197 5.99 -9.56 11.72
CA LEU A 197 4.57 -9.35 11.41
C LEU A 197 4.40 -8.81 9.98
N VAL A 198 3.67 -9.54 9.14
CA VAL A 198 3.28 -9.09 7.79
C VAL A 198 1.87 -8.53 7.87
N CYS A 199 1.71 -7.24 7.59
CA CYS A 199 0.40 -6.59 7.72
C CYS A 199 -0.55 -6.93 6.55
N PRO A 200 -1.86 -7.08 6.83
CA PRO A 200 -2.92 -7.11 5.82
C PRO A 200 -2.88 -5.91 4.84
N PRO A 201 -3.54 -6.03 3.67
CA PRO A 201 -3.74 -4.91 2.76
C PRO A 201 -4.34 -3.68 3.46
N ASN A 202 -3.93 -2.48 3.02
CA ASN A 202 -4.31 -1.16 3.59
C ASN A 202 -3.81 -0.85 5.01
N GLN A 203 -3.10 -1.77 5.66
CA GLN A 203 -2.38 -1.50 6.91
C GLN A 203 -0.89 -1.19 6.64
N TYR A 204 -0.23 -0.61 7.63
CA TYR A 204 1.22 -0.48 7.71
C TYR A 204 1.70 -1.01 9.07
N LEU A 205 2.91 -1.56 9.08
CA LEU A 205 3.55 -2.01 10.32
C LEU A 205 4.15 -0.80 11.04
N ASP A 206 3.65 -0.54 12.24
CA ASP A 206 4.29 0.39 13.17
C ASP A 206 5.58 -0.25 13.70
N ARG A 207 6.71 0.46 13.57
CA ARG A 207 8.03 -0.08 13.94
C ARG A 207 8.33 0.02 15.42
N ASP A 208 7.58 0.82 16.17
CA ASP A 208 7.84 1.07 17.59
C ASP A 208 6.94 0.18 18.47
N SER A 209 5.72 -0.15 18.02
CA SER A 209 4.85 -1.14 18.69
C SER A 209 4.81 -2.54 18.05
N CYS A 210 5.36 -2.71 16.84
CA CYS A 210 5.23 -3.94 16.03
C CYS A 210 3.77 -4.36 15.77
N GLU A 211 2.85 -3.41 15.74
CA GLU A 211 1.43 -3.62 15.44
C GLU A 211 1.09 -3.11 14.05
N CYS A 212 0.09 -3.72 13.40
CA CYS A 212 -0.44 -3.19 12.15
C CYS A 212 -1.46 -2.07 12.43
N LYS A 213 -1.24 -0.90 11.84
CA LYS A 213 -2.13 0.27 11.93
C LYS A 213 -2.68 0.62 10.54
N CYS A 214 -3.90 1.15 10.49
CA CYS A 214 -4.52 1.56 9.22
C CYS A 214 -3.82 2.78 8.64
N LYS A 215 -3.52 2.78 7.33
CA LYS A 215 -2.77 3.87 6.67
C LYS A 215 -3.50 5.22 6.67
N GLU A 216 -4.83 5.20 6.62
CA GLU A 216 -5.66 6.40 6.56
C GLU A 216 -6.70 6.36 7.68
N ASN A 217 -6.87 7.50 8.35
CA ASN A 217 -7.99 7.72 9.26
C ASN A 217 -9.25 8.04 8.44
N CYS A 218 -10.43 7.63 8.94
CA CYS A 218 -11.70 8.00 8.32
C CYS A 218 -11.83 9.52 8.15
N LEU A 219 -12.27 9.97 6.98
CA LEU A 219 -12.43 11.40 6.63
C LEU A 219 -13.29 12.21 7.62
N ARG A 220 -14.13 11.54 8.43
CA ARG A 220 -14.92 12.15 9.52
C ARG A 220 -14.90 11.27 10.78
N PRO A 221 -13.83 11.31 11.60
CA PRO A 221 -13.67 10.45 12.78
C PRO A 221 -14.76 10.63 13.85
N HIS A 222 -15.49 11.74 13.82
CA HIS A 222 -16.62 11.98 14.71
C HIS A 222 -17.88 11.17 14.34
N LEU A 223 -18.09 10.86 13.05
CA LEU A 223 -19.27 10.15 12.52
C LEU A 223 -19.01 8.66 12.24
N HIS A 224 -17.77 8.31 11.90
CA HIS A 224 -17.37 6.95 11.55
C HIS A 224 -16.48 6.33 12.62
N ASN A 225 -16.67 5.05 12.89
CA ASN A 225 -15.67 4.17 13.50
C ASN A 225 -14.85 3.54 12.37
N GLN A 226 -13.55 3.38 12.57
CA GLN A 226 -12.71 2.55 11.73
C GLN A 226 -12.69 1.14 12.32
N ASP A 227 -13.02 0.13 11.52
CA ASP A 227 -12.80 -1.26 11.88
C ASP A 227 -11.29 -1.56 11.86
N PRO A 228 -10.68 -2.05 12.96
CA PRO A 228 -9.22 -2.19 13.06
C PRO A 228 -8.66 -3.35 12.22
N ASN A 229 -9.49 -4.29 11.76
CA ASN A 229 -9.05 -5.47 11.01
C ASN A 229 -9.15 -5.25 9.49
N THR A 230 -10.14 -4.49 9.05
CA THR A 230 -10.43 -4.21 7.63
C THR A 230 -10.05 -2.80 7.20
N CYS A 231 -9.78 -1.91 8.16
CA CYS A 231 -9.59 -0.47 7.98
C CYS A 231 -10.79 0.27 7.34
N CYS A 232 -11.95 -0.39 7.23
CA CYS A 232 -13.16 0.19 6.66
C CYS A 232 -13.85 1.13 7.66
N CYS A 233 -14.40 2.23 7.13
CA CYS A 233 -15.12 3.24 7.92
C CYS A 233 -16.62 2.94 7.96
N THR A 234 -17.13 2.55 9.12
CA THR A 234 -18.55 2.29 9.36
C THR A 234 -19.16 3.43 10.19
N CYS A 235 -20.39 3.83 9.90
CA CYS A 235 -21.10 4.83 10.71
C CYS A 235 -21.26 4.36 12.16
N LYS A 236 -21.02 5.27 13.12
CA LYS A 236 -21.16 4.99 14.56
C LYS A 236 -22.57 4.60 14.94
N ASP A 237 -23.54 5.39 14.48
CA ASP A 237 -24.96 5.18 14.71
C ASP A 237 -25.65 4.86 13.37
N VAL A 238 -25.96 3.59 13.14
CA VAL A 238 -26.80 3.19 11.99
C VAL A 238 -28.25 3.43 12.35
N LYS A 239 -28.82 4.53 11.85
CA LYS A 239 -30.24 4.84 12.02
C LYS A 239 -31.08 4.02 11.03
N THR A 240 -32.15 3.40 11.51
CA THR A 240 -33.17 2.79 10.66
C THR A 240 -33.92 3.88 9.89
N CYS A 241 -33.68 3.96 8.59
CA CYS A 241 -34.37 4.92 7.72
C CYS A 241 -35.83 4.53 7.47
N ARG A 242 -36.65 5.51 7.08
CA ARG A 242 -38.03 5.27 6.65
C ARG A 242 -38.04 4.52 5.31
N ALA A 243 -39.13 3.83 4.99
CA ALA A 243 -39.22 3.00 3.77
C ALA A 243 -38.97 3.77 2.44
N VAL A 244 -39.24 5.08 2.43
CA VAL A 244 -39.03 6.01 1.29
C VAL A 244 -37.60 6.56 1.20
N GLU A 245 -36.78 6.32 2.21
CA GLU A 245 -35.38 6.76 2.31
C GLU A 245 -34.42 5.58 2.03
N TYR A 246 -33.14 5.90 1.81
CA TYR A 246 -32.01 4.97 1.88
C TYR A 246 -30.93 5.52 2.82
N PHE A 247 -30.13 4.65 3.42
CA PHE A 247 -29.02 5.07 4.27
C PHE A 247 -27.75 5.30 3.44
N ASP A 248 -27.22 6.52 3.43
CA ASP A 248 -25.94 6.82 2.79
C ASP A 248 -24.79 6.61 3.80
N ASN A 249 -23.92 5.63 3.52
CA ASN A 249 -22.78 5.31 4.39
C ASN A 249 -21.68 6.40 4.40
N LYS A 250 -21.66 7.31 3.43
CA LYS A 250 -20.68 8.41 3.36
C LYS A 250 -21.06 9.56 4.27
N THR A 251 -22.34 9.91 4.31
CA THR A 251 -22.86 10.98 5.18
C THR A 251 -23.43 10.49 6.52
N CYS A 252 -23.62 9.17 6.70
CA CYS A 252 -24.25 8.54 7.86
C CYS A 252 -25.67 9.06 8.15
N ASN A 253 -26.41 9.38 7.09
CA ASN A 253 -27.76 9.92 7.16
C ASN A 253 -28.70 9.23 6.19
N CYS A 254 -29.99 9.27 6.52
CA CYS A 254 -31.05 8.85 5.63
C CYS A 254 -31.29 9.92 4.56
N GLN A 255 -31.31 9.51 3.30
CA GLN A 255 -31.57 10.37 2.13
C GLN A 255 -32.81 9.86 1.40
N CYS A 256 -33.62 10.77 0.87
CA CYS A 256 -34.78 10.40 0.05
C CYS A 256 -34.33 9.69 -1.24
N LYS A 257 -35.07 8.66 -1.67
CA LYS A 257 -34.83 7.98 -2.96
C LYS A 257 -35.15 8.86 -4.17
N LEU A 258 -36.17 9.71 -4.03
CA LEU A 258 -36.51 10.76 -4.99
C LEU A 258 -35.74 12.04 -4.65
N THR A 259 -35.39 12.80 -5.68
CA THR A 259 -34.70 14.08 -5.60
C THR A 259 -35.60 15.21 -6.12
N PRO A 260 -35.29 16.50 -5.84
CA PRO A 260 -36.05 17.62 -6.40
C PRO A 260 -36.07 17.69 -7.93
N LEU A 261 -35.15 17.00 -8.62
CA LEU A 261 -35.07 16.97 -10.08
C LEU A 261 -36.10 15.98 -10.70
N ASP A 262 -36.63 15.06 -9.90
CA ASP A 262 -37.63 14.07 -10.32
C ASP A 262 -39.07 14.62 -10.30
N CYS A 263 -39.27 15.83 -9.78
CA CYS A 263 -40.57 16.50 -9.74
C CYS A 263 -40.85 17.27 -11.04
N THR A 264 -42.10 17.25 -11.49
CA THR A 264 -42.55 18.04 -12.64
C THR A 264 -42.66 19.53 -12.30
N ALA A 265 -42.73 20.41 -13.31
CA ALA A 265 -42.63 21.87 -13.14
C ALA A 265 -43.66 22.51 -12.18
N ASN A 266 -44.79 21.86 -11.92
CA ASN A 266 -45.85 22.34 -11.01
C ASN A 266 -45.79 21.69 -9.61
N GLN A 267 -44.80 20.84 -9.36
CA GLN A 267 -44.60 20.12 -8.10
C GLN A 267 -43.41 20.68 -7.33
N ILE A 268 -43.49 20.60 -6.00
CA ILE A 268 -42.39 20.88 -5.07
C ILE A 268 -42.03 19.58 -4.35
N PHE A 269 -40.75 19.35 -4.14
CA PHE A 269 -40.26 18.22 -3.38
C PHE A 269 -40.39 18.46 -1.87
N ASP A 270 -41.21 17.68 -1.18
CA ASP A 270 -41.27 17.72 0.29
C ASP A 270 -40.22 16.79 0.91
N HIS A 271 -39.16 17.40 1.46
CA HIS A 271 -38.09 16.72 2.19
C HIS A 271 -38.54 15.95 3.45
N ARG A 272 -39.77 16.13 3.95
CA ARG A 272 -40.29 15.40 5.13
C ARG A 272 -40.96 14.07 4.76
N THR A 273 -41.61 14.02 3.61
CA THR A 273 -42.32 12.84 3.08
C THR A 273 -41.54 12.12 1.98
N CYS A 274 -40.49 12.74 1.44
CA CYS A 274 -39.74 12.28 0.27
C CYS A 274 -40.61 12.11 -0.99
N GLN A 275 -41.58 13.00 -1.18
CA GLN A 275 -42.55 12.96 -2.27
C GLN A 275 -42.64 14.31 -3.01
N CYS A 276 -42.95 14.25 -4.30
CA CYS A 276 -43.36 15.43 -5.06
C CYS A 276 -44.83 15.73 -4.74
N ILE A 277 -45.09 16.91 -4.17
CA ILE A 277 -46.45 17.41 -3.89
C ILE A 277 -46.76 18.57 -4.82
N CYS A 278 -48.04 18.84 -5.10
CA CYS A 278 -48.42 20.05 -5.83
C CYS A 278 -47.98 21.30 -5.05
N ASN A 279 -47.48 22.32 -5.75
CA ASN A 279 -47.10 23.58 -5.13
C ASN A 279 -48.32 24.22 -4.43
N PRO A 280 -48.29 24.49 -3.11
CA PRO A 280 -49.43 25.05 -2.38
C PRO A 280 -49.78 26.49 -2.79
N ASN A 281 -48.94 27.14 -3.61
CA ASN A 281 -49.21 28.45 -4.20
C ASN A 281 -49.86 28.37 -5.61
N ILE A 282 -50.34 27.19 -6.04
CA ILE A 282 -51.16 27.08 -7.24
C ILE A 282 -52.53 27.70 -6.93
N ASP A 283 -52.73 28.94 -7.38
CA ASP A 283 -53.99 29.66 -7.26
C ASP A 283 -55.01 29.10 -8.26
N CYS A 284 -55.77 28.09 -7.83
CA CYS A 284 -56.84 27.52 -8.63
C CYS A 284 -58.08 28.43 -8.63
N PRO A 285 -58.68 28.74 -9.79
CA PRO A 285 -59.91 29.52 -9.85
C PRO A 285 -61.05 28.81 -9.10
N CYS A 286 -62.01 29.61 -8.61
CA CYS A 286 -62.98 29.24 -7.58
C CYS A 286 -63.58 27.83 -7.72
N LYS A 287 -63.62 27.09 -6.60
CA LYS A 287 -64.14 25.71 -6.47
C LYS A 287 -63.34 24.61 -7.18
N LYS A 288 -62.13 24.91 -7.68
CA LYS A 288 -61.18 23.91 -8.17
C LYS A 288 -60.04 23.69 -7.19
N HIS A 289 -59.47 22.49 -7.18
CA HIS A 289 -58.23 22.17 -6.47
C HIS A 289 -57.23 21.48 -7.42
N ALA A 290 -55.93 21.58 -7.11
CA ALA A 290 -54.88 20.94 -7.89
C ALA A 290 -54.84 19.42 -7.62
N VAL A 291 -55.03 18.60 -8.65
CA VAL A 291 -55.12 17.13 -8.52
C VAL A 291 -53.79 16.46 -8.92
N MET A 292 -53.28 15.54 -8.08
CA MET A 292 -52.12 14.71 -8.41
C MET A 292 -52.49 13.64 -9.47
N PRO A 293 -51.59 13.30 -10.41
CA PRO A 293 -50.18 13.68 -10.45
C PRO A 293 -49.86 14.94 -11.26
N SER A 294 -50.78 15.48 -12.06
CA SER A 294 -50.47 16.61 -12.98
C SER A 294 -50.48 17.99 -12.31
N CYS A 295 -51.12 18.11 -11.16
CA CYS A 295 -51.39 19.37 -10.45
C CYS A 295 -52.27 20.34 -11.24
N ASP A 296 -53.10 19.82 -12.16
CA ASP A 296 -54.12 20.61 -12.85
C ASP A 296 -55.28 20.94 -11.90
N CYS A 297 -55.83 22.15 -12.03
CA CYS A 297 -57.01 22.57 -11.29
C CYS A 297 -58.28 21.90 -11.83
N GLN A 298 -58.86 20.97 -11.09
CA GLN A 298 -60.09 20.26 -11.43
C GLN A 298 -61.20 20.55 -10.42
N CYS A 299 -62.46 20.38 -10.84
CA CYS A 299 -63.61 20.52 -9.94
C CYS A 299 -63.65 19.38 -8.92
N GLU A 300 -63.98 19.69 -7.67
CA GLU A 300 -64.06 18.69 -6.61
C GLU A 300 -65.36 17.89 -6.69
N GLN A 301 -65.23 16.62 -7.11
CA GLN A 301 -66.30 15.63 -7.29
C GLN A 301 -67.33 16.00 -8.39
N GLY A 302 -67.92 14.96 -8.98
CA GLY A 302 -69.03 15.11 -9.91
C GLY A 302 -70.31 15.58 -9.22
N CYS A 303 -71.34 15.91 -10.01
CA CYS A 303 -72.61 16.35 -9.47
C CYS A 303 -73.27 15.30 -8.56
N PRO A 304 -73.98 15.71 -7.49
CA PRO A 304 -74.59 14.79 -6.54
C PRO A 304 -75.67 13.89 -7.16
N PHE A 305 -76.23 14.29 -8.31
CA PHE A 305 -77.19 13.52 -9.09
C PHE A 305 -76.69 13.36 -10.53
N SER A 306 -76.77 12.14 -11.06
CA SER A 306 -76.29 11.78 -12.40
C SER A 306 -77.06 12.43 -13.56
N ALA A 307 -78.23 13.02 -13.28
CA ALA A 307 -79.01 13.80 -14.24
C ALA A 307 -78.45 15.22 -14.48
N MET A 308 -77.62 15.71 -13.56
CA MET A 308 -77.01 17.04 -13.64
C MET A 308 -75.63 16.98 -14.29
N VAL A 309 -75.31 17.97 -15.12
CA VAL A 309 -73.99 18.14 -15.75
C VAL A 309 -73.24 19.28 -15.06
N GLN A 310 -72.01 19.01 -14.66
CA GLN A 310 -71.13 20.00 -14.05
C GLN A 310 -70.58 20.96 -15.11
N ASN A 311 -70.65 22.26 -14.85
CA ASN A 311 -69.97 23.25 -15.66
C ASN A 311 -68.46 23.19 -15.37
N ASN A 312 -67.64 22.87 -16.37
CA ASN A 312 -66.19 22.75 -16.21
C ASN A 312 -65.49 24.11 -15.90
N GLU A 313 -66.16 25.25 -16.10
CA GLU A 313 -65.59 26.56 -15.76
C GLU A 313 -65.89 26.98 -14.32
N THR A 314 -67.15 26.86 -13.88
CA THR A 314 -67.61 27.34 -12.56
C THR A 314 -67.78 26.24 -11.51
N CYS A 315 -67.63 24.97 -11.89
CA CYS A 315 -67.91 23.76 -11.11
C CYS A 315 -69.36 23.63 -10.62
N ASP A 316 -70.29 24.46 -11.11
CA ASP A 316 -71.71 24.39 -10.75
C ASP A 316 -72.45 23.32 -11.53
N CYS A 317 -73.37 22.62 -10.87
CA CYS A 317 -74.21 21.59 -11.47
C CYS A 317 -75.49 22.18 -12.08
N ARG A 318 -75.78 21.85 -13.33
CA ARG A 318 -77.00 22.27 -14.03
C ARG A 318 -77.64 21.12 -14.80
N CYS A 319 -78.95 21.13 -14.93
CA CYS A 319 -79.66 20.21 -15.81
C CYS A 319 -79.35 20.55 -17.28
N PRO A 320 -78.87 19.59 -18.10
CA PRO A 320 -78.39 19.87 -19.45
C PRO A 320 -79.50 20.31 -20.41
N ASN A 321 -80.70 19.78 -20.24
CA ASN A 321 -81.90 20.09 -21.02
C ASN A 321 -82.96 20.74 -20.12
N ALA A 322 -82.69 21.95 -19.64
CA ALA A 322 -83.68 22.77 -18.95
C ALA A 322 -84.73 23.31 -19.95
N THR A 323 -85.54 22.42 -20.53
CA THR A 323 -86.76 22.79 -21.25
C THR A 323 -87.61 23.63 -20.30
N ALA A 324 -88.03 24.82 -20.73
CA ALA A 324 -88.82 25.71 -19.90
C ALA A 324 -90.11 25.01 -19.47
N CYS A 325 -90.21 24.66 -18.19
CA CYS A 325 -91.43 24.09 -17.62
C CYS A 325 -92.60 25.07 -17.79
N ASN A 326 -93.83 24.57 -17.74
CA ASN A 326 -95.01 25.43 -17.71
C ASN A 326 -94.90 26.43 -16.54
N ALA A 327 -95.50 27.61 -16.67
CA ALA A 327 -95.26 28.79 -15.80
C ALA A 327 -95.62 28.66 -14.29
N ARG A 328 -95.88 27.44 -13.80
CA ARG A 328 -96.14 27.08 -12.39
C ARG A 328 -95.32 25.86 -11.91
N GLN A 329 -94.43 25.34 -12.75
CA GLN A 329 -93.56 24.20 -12.47
C GLN A 329 -92.09 24.67 -12.38
N ILE A 330 -91.29 23.98 -11.57
CA ILE A 330 -89.85 24.16 -11.38
C ILE A 330 -89.13 22.84 -11.65
N LEU A 331 -87.82 22.85 -11.93
CA LEU A 331 -87.04 21.61 -11.97
C LEU A 331 -86.75 21.10 -10.55
N ASP A 332 -86.89 19.80 -10.33
CA ASP A 332 -86.37 19.09 -9.15
C ASP A 332 -84.90 18.68 -9.30
N ASP A 333 -84.31 18.10 -8.25
CA ASP A 333 -82.93 17.63 -8.21
C ASP A 333 -82.62 16.51 -9.23
N ASN A 334 -83.65 15.85 -9.77
CA ASN A 334 -83.56 14.84 -10.83
C ASN A 334 -83.86 15.44 -12.22
N CYS A 335 -83.93 16.76 -12.33
CA CYS A 335 -84.22 17.52 -13.56
C CYS A 335 -85.64 17.37 -14.14
N ASN A 336 -86.65 17.02 -13.32
CA ASN A 336 -88.05 16.89 -13.74
C ASN A 336 -88.85 18.17 -13.44
N CYS A 337 -89.78 18.55 -14.33
CA CYS A 337 -90.73 19.63 -14.07
C CYS A 337 -91.79 19.21 -13.03
N VAL A 338 -91.74 19.80 -11.83
CA VAL A 338 -92.69 19.56 -10.73
C VAL A 338 -93.37 20.85 -10.29
N CYS A 339 -94.61 20.78 -9.80
CA CYS A 339 -95.25 21.95 -9.19
C CYS A 339 -94.49 22.38 -7.93
N ALA A 340 -94.06 23.64 -7.85
CA ALA A 340 -93.27 24.16 -6.73
C ALA A 340 -93.93 23.97 -5.35
N ILE A 341 -95.27 23.94 -5.33
CA ILE A 341 -96.07 23.58 -4.15
C ILE A 341 -97.16 22.62 -4.62
N LYS A 342 -97.32 21.48 -3.93
CA LYS A 342 -98.48 20.59 -4.09
C LYS A 342 -99.68 21.22 -3.38
N GLY A 343 -100.60 21.80 -4.13
CA GLY A 343 -101.77 22.46 -3.55
C GLY A 343 -102.73 21.48 -2.88
N VAL A 344 -103.24 21.86 -1.70
CA VAL A 344 -104.34 21.18 -1.04
C VAL A 344 -105.65 21.75 -1.59
N CYS A 345 -106.40 20.94 -2.32
CA CYS A 345 -107.68 21.36 -2.90
C CYS A 345 -108.81 21.28 -1.88
N SER A 346 -109.68 22.28 -1.89
CA SER A 346 -110.82 22.37 -0.95
C SER A 346 -112.05 21.64 -1.50
N GLY A 347 -112.73 20.88 -0.64
CA GLY A 347 -113.94 20.15 -1.00
C GLY A 347 -113.68 18.99 -1.97
N LYS A 348 -114.50 18.90 -3.03
CA LYS A 348 -114.43 17.82 -4.04
C LYS A 348 -113.52 18.15 -5.24
N GLN A 349 -112.75 19.22 -5.15
CA GLN A 349 -111.80 19.62 -6.19
C GLN A 349 -110.60 18.64 -6.22
N GLN A 350 -110.09 18.34 -7.41
CA GLN A 350 -108.90 17.51 -7.59
C GLN A 350 -107.71 18.37 -8.07
N TRP A 351 -106.51 18.03 -7.60
CA TRP A 351 -105.27 18.71 -8.01
C TRP A 351 -104.81 18.16 -9.37
N ASN A 352 -104.67 19.05 -10.34
CA ASN A 352 -104.06 18.74 -11.63
C ASN A 352 -102.53 18.98 -11.55
N PRO A 353 -101.68 17.96 -11.75
CA PRO A 353 -100.22 18.08 -11.66
C PRO A 353 -99.58 18.79 -12.88
N ASP A 354 -100.27 18.87 -14.02
CA ASP A 354 -99.75 19.49 -15.24
C ASP A 354 -99.99 21.00 -15.25
N SER A 355 -101.15 21.44 -14.74
CA SER A 355 -101.51 22.87 -14.63
C SER A 355 -101.21 23.50 -13.26
N CYS A 356 -100.83 22.69 -12.27
CA CYS A 356 -100.64 23.09 -10.87
C CYS A 356 -101.84 23.90 -10.33
N SER A 357 -103.04 23.35 -10.47
CA SER A 357 -104.29 23.98 -10.03
C SER A 357 -105.36 22.99 -9.61
N CYS A 358 -106.29 23.44 -8.77
CA CYS A 358 -107.46 22.67 -8.36
C CYS A 358 -108.65 22.88 -9.31
N SER A 359 -109.33 21.80 -9.71
CA SER A 359 -110.54 21.86 -10.54
C SER A 359 -111.59 20.82 -10.13
N CYS A 360 -112.87 21.11 -10.37
CA CYS A 360 -113.94 20.14 -10.24
C CYS A 360 -113.93 19.21 -11.47
N ASN A 361 -113.87 17.89 -11.26
CA ASN A 361 -113.75 16.89 -12.34
C ASN A 361 -115.11 16.32 -12.80
N THR A 362 -116.20 17.06 -12.60
CA THR A 362 -117.56 16.65 -12.97
C THR A 362 -118.29 17.78 -13.67
N THR A 363 -119.14 17.47 -14.63
CA THR A 363 -120.08 18.40 -15.24
C THR A 363 -121.47 18.22 -14.60
N CYS A 364 -122.24 19.29 -14.54
CA CYS A 364 -123.63 19.25 -14.05
C CYS A 364 -124.62 19.20 -15.21
N ASP A 365 -125.69 18.45 -15.04
CA ASP A 365 -126.80 18.46 -15.98
C ASP A 365 -127.53 19.81 -15.93
N ASN A 366 -127.68 20.43 -17.10
CA ASN A 366 -128.40 21.69 -17.29
C ASN A 366 -129.85 21.55 -16.76
N PRO A 367 -130.41 22.49 -15.97
CA PRO A 367 -129.97 23.88 -15.72
C PRO A 367 -129.11 24.10 -14.46
N LYS A 368 -128.44 23.07 -13.91
CA LYS A 368 -127.63 23.22 -12.70
C LYS A 368 -126.19 23.62 -13.01
N ILE A 369 -125.66 24.59 -12.26
CA ILE A 369 -124.26 25.03 -12.30
C ILE A 369 -123.49 24.50 -11.08
N GLN A 370 -122.16 24.42 -11.18
CA GLN A 370 -121.33 24.06 -10.02
C GLN A 370 -121.12 25.23 -9.06
N ASP A 371 -121.28 24.96 -7.77
CA ASP A 371 -120.78 25.84 -6.71
C ASP A 371 -119.26 25.63 -6.44
N SER A 372 -118.69 26.45 -5.56
CA SER A 372 -117.28 26.35 -5.15
C SER A 372 -116.90 25.02 -4.48
N ASN A 373 -117.89 24.22 -4.08
CA ASN A 373 -117.74 22.90 -3.46
C ASN A 373 -118.01 21.75 -4.47
N CYS A 374 -118.11 22.06 -5.77
CA CYS A 374 -118.45 21.16 -6.87
C CYS A 374 -119.84 20.48 -6.76
N ASN A 375 -120.82 21.13 -6.13
CA ASN A 375 -122.21 20.66 -6.09
C ASN A 375 -123.04 21.31 -7.21
N CYS A 376 -123.92 20.53 -7.83
CA CYS A 376 -124.84 21.01 -8.87
C CYS A 376 -126.05 21.72 -8.24
N VAL A 377 -126.08 23.05 -8.34
CA VAL A 377 -127.13 23.93 -7.80
C VAL A 377 -127.82 24.71 -8.91
N CYS A 378 -129.10 25.04 -8.75
CA CYS A 378 -129.76 26.00 -9.64
C CYS A 378 -129.09 27.38 -9.50
N ASP A 379 -128.92 28.12 -10.60
CA ASP A 379 -128.44 29.51 -10.52
C ASP A 379 -129.44 30.36 -9.70
N LYS A 380 -128.94 31.07 -8.69
CA LYS A 380 -129.75 31.97 -7.84
C LYS A 380 -130.49 33.02 -8.68
N ARG A 381 -129.90 33.46 -9.80
CA ARG A 381 -130.47 34.46 -10.71
C ARG A 381 -131.74 33.98 -11.42
N GLU A 382 -131.92 32.67 -11.60
CA GLU A 382 -133.17 32.13 -12.17
C GLU A 382 -134.29 32.08 -11.15
N LYS A 383 -133.99 31.73 -9.89
CA LYS A 383 -134.95 31.78 -8.79
C LYS A 383 -135.51 33.20 -8.58
N GLU A 384 -134.68 34.23 -8.69
CA GLU A 384 -135.11 35.63 -8.53
C GLU A 384 -136.06 36.06 -9.65
N LYS A 385 -135.79 35.69 -10.92
CA LYS A 385 -136.70 35.90 -12.04
C LYS A 385 -138.08 35.28 -11.81
N CYS A 386 -138.14 34.12 -11.16
CA CYS A 386 -139.39 33.43 -10.85
C CYS A 386 -140.36 34.24 -9.98
N LEU A 387 -139.79 34.91 -8.97
CA LEU A 387 -140.54 35.56 -7.88
C LEU A 387 -140.92 37.01 -8.20
N HIS A 388 -140.29 37.63 -9.21
CA HIS A 388 -140.58 39.00 -9.64
C HIS A 388 -141.71 39.13 -10.68
N GLY A 389 -142.22 38.01 -11.22
CA GLY A 389 -143.25 38.02 -12.26
C GLY A 389 -144.57 37.41 -11.81
N VAL A 390 -145.50 38.23 -11.32
CA VAL A 390 -146.89 37.87 -10.90
C VAL A 390 -146.98 37.17 -9.53
N ILE A 391 -147.99 37.56 -8.75
CA ILE A 391 -148.20 37.25 -7.32
C ILE A 391 -148.40 35.74 -7.03
N PHE A 392 -148.65 34.90 -8.04
CA PHE A 392 -149.08 33.50 -7.89
C PHE A 392 -148.07 32.45 -8.41
N ASN A 393 -146.78 32.81 -8.53
CA ASN A 393 -145.72 31.86 -8.90
C ASN A 393 -145.13 31.10 -7.72
N VAL A 394 -144.84 29.81 -7.93
CA VAL A 394 -144.10 28.94 -6.99
C VAL A 394 -142.84 28.40 -7.67
N TRP A 395 -141.69 28.50 -6.99
CA TRP A 395 -140.39 27.98 -7.45
C TRP A 395 -140.11 26.57 -6.93
N HIS A 396 -139.83 25.66 -7.85
CA HIS A 396 -139.47 24.26 -7.58
C HIS A 396 -137.94 24.08 -7.56
N LYS A 397 -137.38 23.87 -6.38
CA LYS A 397 -135.91 23.74 -6.17
C LYS A 397 -135.26 22.54 -6.88
N ASN A 398 -136.01 21.48 -7.18
CA ASN A 398 -135.43 20.21 -7.63
C ASN A 398 -135.11 20.20 -9.13
N ASN A 399 -135.95 20.87 -9.92
CA ASN A 399 -135.87 20.98 -11.39
C ASN A 399 -135.62 22.43 -11.87
N CYS A 400 -135.39 23.37 -10.95
CA CYS A 400 -135.11 24.78 -11.22
C CYS A 400 -136.20 25.47 -12.08
N SER A 401 -137.48 25.29 -11.74
CA SER A 401 -138.60 25.77 -12.57
C SER A 401 -139.69 26.53 -11.79
N CYS A 402 -140.56 27.24 -12.52
CA CYS A 402 -141.69 28.02 -11.99
C CYS A 402 -143.04 27.43 -12.41
N SER A 403 -144.04 27.46 -11.55
CA SER A 403 -145.43 27.11 -11.88
C SER A 403 -146.44 28.10 -11.28
N TRP A 404 -147.55 28.34 -11.98
CA TRP A 404 -148.68 29.17 -11.52
C TRP A 404 -149.70 28.34 -10.73
N SER A 405 -150.41 28.96 -9.78
CA SER A 405 -151.51 28.36 -9.01
C SER A 405 -152.84 29.08 -9.24
N TRP A 406 -153.92 28.32 -9.49
CA TRP A 406 -155.30 28.83 -9.64
C TRP A 406 -156.25 28.03 -8.74
N GLY A 407 -157.02 28.69 -7.87
CA GLY A 407 -158.05 28.03 -7.06
C GLY A 407 -158.83 28.96 -6.13
N LEU A 408 -160.15 28.73 -6.06
CA LEU A 408 -161.13 29.32 -5.13
C LEU A 408 -161.62 30.76 -5.37
N LEU A 409 -162.27 30.97 -6.52
CA LEU A 409 -163.32 31.98 -6.70
C LEU A 409 -164.35 31.46 -7.71
N GLY A 410 -165.48 30.90 -7.25
CA GLY A 410 -166.55 30.45 -8.17
C GLY A 410 -167.49 29.34 -7.70
N THR A 411 -168.41 29.63 -6.77
CA THR A 411 -169.71 28.93 -6.66
C THR A 411 -170.79 29.88 -6.10
N LEU A 412 -171.44 30.64 -6.98
CA LEU A 412 -172.69 31.35 -6.67
C LEU A 412 -173.54 31.46 -7.95
N LEU A 413 -174.59 30.62 -8.01
CA LEU A 413 -175.81 30.73 -8.87
C LEU A 413 -175.57 30.65 -10.41
N PRO A 414 -176.42 29.90 -11.16
CA PRO A 414 -177.86 30.20 -11.33
C PRO A 414 -178.76 28.94 -11.19
N PHE A 415 -180.09 28.94 -11.23
CA PHE A 415 -181.15 29.94 -11.50
C PHE A 415 -182.23 29.86 -10.40
N LEU A 416 -183.05 30.90 -10.23
CA LEU A 416 -184.39 30.75 -9.65
C LEU A 416 -185.44 30.68 -10.77
N ASN A 417 -186.40 29.78 -10.58
CA ASN A 417 -187.80 30.18 -10.58
C ASN A 417 -188.23 30.21 -9.11
#